data_AF-A0A3N5K0J5-F1
#
_entry.id   AF-A0A3N5K0J5-F1
#
_cell.length_a   1.000
_cell.length_b   1.000
_cell.length_c   1.000
_cell.angle_alpha   90.00
_cell.angle_beta   90.00
_cell.angle_gamma   90.00
#
_symmetry.space_group_name_H-M   'P 1'
#
loop_
_entity.id
_entity.type
_entity.pdbx_description
1 polymer ?
#
loop_
_entity_poly.entity_id
_entity_poly.type
_entity_poly.pdbx_seq_one_letter_code
_entity_poly.pdbx_strand_id
1 'polypeptide(L)' 'MTAIASPINLLDLDEAGLRALFESMGEKPFRAQQVLKWIYHQGVTD' A
#
# COMPACT_ATOMS: atom_id res chain seq x y z
N MET A 1 -19.01 -18.70 4.68
CA MET A 1 -18.02 -18.27 5.69
C MET A 1 -17.15 -17.23 5.04
N THR A 2 -17.30 -15.96 5.39
CA THR A 2 -16.50 -14.87 4.81
C THR A 2 -15.19 -14.80 5.58
N ALA A 3 -14.06 -15.04 4.93
CA ALA A 3 -12.75 -14.86 5.57
C ALA A 3 -12.53 -13.36 5.80
N ILE A 4 -12.31 -12.97 7.06
CA ILE A 4 -11.90 -11.61 7.40
C ILE A 4 -10.39 -11.57 7.17
N ALA A 5 -9.96 -10.99 6.05
CA ALA A 5 -8.54 -10.79 5.79
C ALA A 5 -8.00 -9.79 6.83
N SER A 6 -6.89 -10.13 7.49
CA SER A 6 -6.18 -9.20 8.36
C SER A 6 -5.66 -8.02 7.54
N PRO A 7 -5.69 -6.79 8.08
CA PRO A 7 -5.16 -5.63 7.39
C PRO A 7 -3.67 -5.82 7.08
N ILE A 8 -3.25 -5.36 5.90
CA ILE A 8 -1.85 -5.37 5.48
C ILE A 8 -1.18 -4.11 6.01
N ASN A 9 -0.08 -4.27 6.74
CA ASN A 9 0.74 -3.14 7.16
C ASN A 9 1.59 -2.64 5.99
N LEU A 10 1.31 -1.43 5.51
CA LEU A 10 2.01 -0.83 4.38
C LEU A 10 3.47 -0.47 4.70
N LEU A 11 3.83 -0.33 5.98
CA LEU A 11 5.19 -0.02 6.42
C LEU A 11 6.14 -1.23 6.32
N ASP A 12 5.59 -2.45 6.17
CA ASP A 12 6.37 -3.68 5.95
C ASP A 12 6.73 -3.88 4.47
N LEU A 13 6.19 -3.04 3.58
CA LEU A 13 6.42 -3.11 2.13
C LEU A 13 7.44 -2.06 1.69
N ASP A 14 8.37 -2.48 0.83
CA ASP A 14 9.17 -1.54 0.05
C ASP A 14 8.36 -1.00 -1.13
N GLU A 15 8.97 -0.10 -1.92
CA GLU A 15 8.30 0.49 -3.08
C GLU A 15 7.82 -0.57 -4.09
N ALA A 16 8.58 -1.65 -4.29
CA ALA A 16 8.23 -2.71 -5.23
C ALA A 16 7.04 -3.52 -4.71
N GLY A 17 7.04 -3.87 -3.42
CA GLY A 17 5.93 -4.56 -2.76
C GLY A 17 4.66 -3.74 -2.77
N LEU A 18 4.76 -2.43 -2.53
CA LEU A 18 3.61 -1.54 -2.59
C LEU A 18 3.04 -1.46 -4.02
N ARG A 19 3.90 -1.33 -5.04
CA ARG A 19 3.45 -1.36 -6.45
C ARG A 19 2.74 -2.66 -6.80
N ALA A 20 3.33 -3.81 -6.45
CA ALA A 20 2.73 -5.12 -6.69
C ALA A 20 1.39 -5.28 -5.97
N LEU A 21 1.27 -4.78 -4.73
CA LEU A 21 0.02 -4.76 -3.98
C LEU A 21 -1.05 -3.96 -4.75
N PHE A 22 -0.75 -2.73 -5.18
CA PHE A 22 -1.70 -1.92 -5.94
C PHE A 22 -2.06 -2.54 -7.30
N GLU A 23 -1.09 -3.08 -8.02
CA GLU A 23 -1.35 -3.80 -9.29
C GLU A 23 -2.25 -5.02 -9.09
N SER A 24 -2.08 -5.78 -8.00
CA SER A 24 -2.94 -6.93 -7.66
C SER A 24 -4.40 -6.53 -7.38
N MET A 25 -4.62 -5.28 -6.99
CA MET A 25 -5.95 -4.69 -6.78
C MET A 25 -6.53 -4.06 -8.06
N GLY A 26 -5.79 -4.08 -9.18
CA GLY A 26 -6.18 -3.42 -10.43
C GLY A 26 -5.93 -1.91 -10.44
N GLU A 27 -5.19 -1.39 -9.46
CA GLU A 27 -4.84 0.02 -9.37
C GLU A 27 -3.59 0.37 -10.19
N LYS A 28 -3.50 1.63 -10.61
CA LYS A 28 -2.37 2.10 -11.41
C LYS A 28 -1.09 2.24 -10.55
N PRO A 29 0.11 1.95 -11.09
CA PRO A 29 1.37 1.96 -10.31
C PRO A 29 1.70 3.29 -9.61
N PHE A 30 1.22 4.42 -10.13
CA PHE A 30 1.44 5.73 -9.50
C PHE A 30 0.74 5.86 -8.13
N ARG A 31 -0.27 5.02 -7.83
CA ARG A 31 -0.96 5.00 -6.54
C ARG A 31 -0.01 4.63 -5.40
N ALA A 32 0.86 3.63 -5.62
CA ALA A 32 1.91 3.29 -4.67
C ALA A 32 2.80 4.51 -4.37
N GLN A 33 3.20 5.26 -5.39
CA GLN A 33 4.02 6.46 -5.21
C GLN A 33 3.31 7.58 -4.44
N GLN A 34 1.99 7.74 -4.64
CA GLN A 34 1.20 8.70 -3.86
C GLN A 34 1.18 8.33 -2.38
N VAL A 35 0.96 7.04 -2.08
CA VAL A 35 0.93 6.53 -0.71
C VAL A 35 2.30 6.63 -0.03
N LEU A 36 3.39 6.33 -0.74
CA LEU A 36 4.76 6.55 -0.21
C LEU A 36 4.99 8.00 0.20
N LYS A 37 4.48 8.97 -0.58
CA LYS A 37 4.59 10.39 -0.22
C LYS A 37 3.79 10.72 1.05
N TRP A 38 2.60 10.16 1.22
CA TRP A 38 1.81 10.36 2.44
C TRP A 38 2.51 9.75 3.66
N ILE A 39 3.02 8.53 3.54
CA ILE A 39 3.68 7.83 4.65
C ILE A 39 5.00 8.53 5.02
N TYR A 40 5.92 8.71 4.06
CA TYR A 40 7.29 9.14 4.37
C TYR A 40 7.50 10.65 4.36
N HIS A 41 6.74 11.41 3.56
CA HIS A 41 6.88 12.88 3.54
C HIS A 41 5.90 13.57 4.46
N GLN A 42 4.68 13.02 4.62
CA GLN A 42 3.65 13.62 5.46
C GLN A 42 3.50 12.92 6.82
N GLY A 43 4.16 11.78 7.04
CA GLY A 43 4.12 11.04 8.31
C GLY A 43 2.78 10.39 8.61
N VAL A 44 1.92 10.19 7.59
CA VAL A 44 0.59 9.59 7.76
C VAL A 44 0.73 8.09 7.97
N THR A 45 0.17 7.59 9.08
CA THR A 45 0.30 6.19 9.52
C THR A 45 -1.03 5.55 9.96
N ASP A 46 -2.14 6.31 9.94
CA ASP A 46 -3.52 5.89 10.26
C ASP A 46 -4.48 6.46 9.20
#